data_AF-A0A8T3XD39-F1
#
_entry.id   AF-A0A8T3XD39-F1
#
_cell.length_a   1.000
_cell.length_b   1.000
_cell.length_c   1.000
_cell.angle_alpha   90.00
_cell.angle_beta   90.00
_cell.angle_gamma   90.00
#
_symmetry.space_group_name_H-M   'P 1'
#
loop_
_entity.id
_entity.type
_entity.pdbx_description
1 polymer ?
#
loop_
_entity_poly.entity_id
_entity_poly.type
_entity_poly.pdbx_seq_one_letter_code
_entity_poly.pdbx_strand_id
1 'polypeptide(L)'
;MKQQVMYHYTNPARWDGIVNGQEGYLIEHPITKKMVNSETVRGWILPHRRLISQGIESSLVPSEATLPAISGLSESVPQSWFQYRDCINVWDYLLGCCKRGANKLALLKINLIDADNALVFDYVHIRRMARDLVQTKDLEKYRKILAQGNRDYWNSRIALDRYVSSFVLPEIVVFSAIPIERIEFLGEKDRELLVK
;
A
#
# COMPACT_ATOMS: atom_id res chain seq x y z
N MET A 1 24.75 2.07 8.46
CA MET A 1 23.29 2.23 8.34
C MET A 1 22.70 0.90 7.94
N LYS A 2 21.64 0.40 8.59
CA LYS A 2 20.91 -0.76 8.09
C LYS A 2 20.10 -0.30 6.88
N GLN A 3 20.47 -0.72 5.69
CA GLN A 3 19.68 -0.46 4.49
C GLN A 3 18.30 -1.09 4.68
N GLN A 4 17.26 -0.27 4.54
CA GLN A 4 15.88 -0.72 4.63
C GLN A 4 15.31 -0.91 3.24
N VAL A 5 14.59 -2.00 3.06
CA VAL A 5 14.00 -2.36 1.77
C VAL A 5 12.50 -2.52 1.94
N MET A 6 11.76 -2.05 0.93
CA MET A 6 10.33 -2.25 0.78
C MET A 6 10.05 -2.93 -0.55
N TYR A 7 9.12 -3.87 -0.55
CA TYR A 7 8.67 -4.56 -1.74
C TYR A 7 7.30 -4.02 -2.16
N HIS A 8 7.21 -3.48 -3.36
CA HIS A 8 5.99 -2.92 -3.90
C HIS A 8 5.49 -3.76 -5.07
N TYR A 9 4.21 -4.14 -5.01
CA TYR A 9 3.54 -4.81 -6.11
C TYR A 9 2.77 -3.81 -6.95
N THR A 10 2.98 -3.86 -8.25
CA THR A 10 2.25 -3.06 -9.24
C THR A 10 1.90 -3.94 -10.44
N ASN A 11 1.45 -3.35 -11.55
CA ASN A 11 1.27 -4.06 -12.81
C ASN A 11 2.29 -3.61 -13.86
N PRO A 12 2.56 -4.42 -14.90
CA PRO A 12 3.51 -4.08 -15.95
C PRO A 12 3.25 -2.72 -16.61
N ALA A 13 1.98 -2.37 -16.87
CA ALA A 13 1.64 -1.08 -17.47
C ALA A 13 1.95 0.12 -16.57
N ARG A 14 1.77 -0.01 -15.25
CA ARG A 14 2.18 1.01 -14.27
C ARG A 14 3.70 1.08 -14.15
N TRP A 15 4.39 -0.06 -14.17
CA TRP A 15 5.86 -0.08 -14.17
C TRP A 15 6.40 0.64 -15.41
N ASP A 16 5.91 0.28 -16.60
CA ASP A 16 6.24 0.96 -17.85
C ASP A 16 5.96 2.47 -17.78
N GLY A 17 4.81 2.85 -17.23
CA GLY A 17 4.46 4.25 -16.99
C GLY A 17 5.39 4.99 -16.02
N ILE A 18 5.93 4.31 -15.00
CA ILE A 18 6.95 4.89 -14.10
C ILE A 18 8.26 5.10 -14.87
N VAL A 19 8.68 4.14 -15.69
CA VAL A 19 9.95 4.19 -16.42
C VAL A 19 9.90 5.22 -17.55
N ASN A 20 8.85 5.18 -18.37
CA ASN A 20 8.76 5.88 -19.64
C ASN A 20 7.85 7.12 -19.60
N GLY A 21 6.98 7.23 -18.59
CA GLY A 21 5.87 8.18 -18.57
C GLY A 21 4.66 7.64 -19.32
N GLN A 22 3.45 8.08 -18.95
CA GLN A 22 2.22 7.77 -19.69
C GLN A 22 1.70 9.01 -20.40
N GLU A 23 1.77 8.99 -21.73
CA GLU A 23 1.22 10.05 -22.58
C GLU A 23 -0.29 10.21 -22.35
N GLY A 24 -0.77 11.46 -22.25
CA GLY A 24 -2.18 11.76 -22.03
C GLY A 24 -2.72 11.43 -20.63
N TYR A 25 -1.88 10.94 -19.71
CA TYR A 25 -2.29 10.64 -18.33
C TYR A 25 -1.95 11.79 -17.38
N LEU A 26 -2.95 12.38 -16.73
CA LEU A 26 -2.75 13.42 -15.72
C LEU A 26 -2.66 12.81 -14.32
N ILE A 27 -1.66 13.26 -13.54
CA ILE A 27 -1.42 12.84 -12.16
C ILE A 27 -1.12 14.05 -11.28
N GLU A 28 -1.45 13.98 -9.99
CA GLU A 28 -1.12 15.04 -9.04
C GLU A 28 0.38 15.04 -8.76
N HIS A 29 1.03 16.18 -8.99
CA HIS A 29 2.46 16.36 -8.74
C HIS A 29 2.74 16.28 -7.23
N PRO A 30 3.71 15.47 -6.78
CA PRO A 30 3.91 15.17 -5.35
C PRO A 30 4.25 16.41 -4.52
N ILE A 31 5.04 17.33 -5.09
CA ILE A 31 5.48 18.58 -4.46
C ILE A 31 4.43 19.69 -4.61
N THR A 32 4.02 20.02 -5.84
CA THR A 32 3.18 21.20 -6.11
C THR A 32 1.68 20.96 -5.94
N LYS A 33 1.24 19.70 -5.79
CA LYS A 33 -0.17 19.28 -5.74
C LYS A 33 -1.00 19.70 -6.96
N LYS A 34 -0.36 20.10 -8.05
CA LYS A 34 -1.02 20.43 -9.31
C LYS A 34 -1.17 19.19 -10.17
N MET A 35 -2.26 19.09 -10.93
CA MET A 35 -2.37 18.07 -11.97
C MET A 35 -1.33 18.37 -13.07
N VAL A 36 -0.48 17.39 -13.37
CA VAL A 36 0.57 17.47 -14.39
C VAL A 36 0.51 16.24 -15.28
N ASN A 37 1.09 16.32 -16.49
CA ASN A 37 1.28 15.15 -17.34
C ASN A 37 2.18 14.15 -16.62
N SER A 38 1.86 12.85 -16.70
CA SER A 38 2.63 11.77 -16.09
C SER A 38 4.10 11.76 -16.51
N GLU A 39 4.42 12.27 -17.69
CA GLU A 39 5.80 12.46 -18.17
C GLU A 39 6.62 13.39 -17.27
N THR A 40 5.97 14.38 -16.65
CA THR A 40 6.60 15.36 -15.74
C THR A 40 7.12 14.70 -14.46
N VAL A 41 6.58 13.53 -14.11
CA VAL A 41 6.92 12.76 -12.92
C VAL A 41 7.49 11.39 -13.30
N ARG A 42 7.99 11.25 -14.53
CA ARG A 42 8.68 10.04 -14.99
C ARG A 42 9.84 9.73 -14.06
N GLY A 43 10.00 8.45 -13.77
CA GLY A 43 11.03 7.93 -12.88
C GLY A 43 10.66 8.07 -11.41
N TRP A 44 9.38 8.22 -11.06
CA TRP A 44 8.95 8.31 -9.66
C TRP A 44 7.81 7.33 -9.40
N ILE A 45 7.90 6.55 -8.31
CA ILE A 45 6.69 5.96 -7.71
C ILE A 45 6.04 7.05 -6.89
N LEU A 46 4.78 7.35 -7.22
CA LEU A 46 4.03 8.41 -6.56
C LEU A 46 3.10 7.84 -5.48
N PRO A 47 3.00 8.52 -4.33
CA PRO A 47 1.99 8.24 -3.33
C PRO A 47 0.58 8.31 -3.93
N HIS A 48 -0.25 7.32 -3.64
CA HIS A 48 -1.66 7.30 -4.05
C HIS A 48 -2.55 7.39 -2.82
N ARG A 49 -3.81 7.80 -3.01
CA ARG A 49 -4.77 7.87 -1.89
C ARG A 49 -4.87 6.51 -1.19
N ARG A 50 -4.74 6.55 0.13
CA ARG A 50 -4.82 5.37 0.98
C ARG A 50 -6.24 4.80 1.01
N LEU A 51 -6.34 3.53 1.40
CA LEU A 51 -7.59 2.76 1.50
C LEU A 51 -8.63 3.39 2.44
N ILE A 52 -8.22 4.23 3.40
CA ILE A 52 -9.11 5.11 4.18
C ILE A 52 -9.56 6.25 3.24
N SER A 53 -10.41 5.90 2.28
CA SER A 53 -10.98 6.85 1.32
C SER A 53 -11.73 7.95 2.06
N GLN A 54 -11.54 9.20 1.63
CA GLN A 54 -12.34 10.36 2.04
C GLN A 54 -13.83 9.99 2.00
N GLY A 55 -14.46 9.84 3.17
CA GLY A 55 -15.92 9.69 3.25
C GLY A 55 -16.45 8.78 4.35
N ILE A 56 -15.69 7.79 4.85
CA ILE A 56 -16.14 6.99 5.99
C ILE A 56 -15.38 7.45 7.25
N GLU A 57 -15.89 8.53 7.86
CA GLU A 57 -15.48 9.10 9.17
C GLU A 57 -13.95 9.13 9.43
N SER A 58 -13.22 9.80 8.54
CA SER A 58 -11.77 10.02 8.69
C SER A 58 -11.39 11.00 9.81
N SER A 59 -12.37 11.60 10.51
CA SER A 59 -12.14 12.52 11.63
C SER A 59 -11.52 11.87 12.87
N LEU A 60 -11.45 10.54 12.89
CA LEU A 60 -11.02 9.75 14.04
C LEU A 60 -9.57 9.26 13.94
N VAL A 61 -8.89 9.60 12.86
CA VAL A 61 -7.45 9.42 12.66
C VAL A 61 -6.81 10.78 12.32
N PRO A 62 -5.51 10.99 12.60
CA PRO A 62 -4.82 12.21 12.19
C PRO A 62 -4.92 12.44 10.68
N SER A 63 -4.93 13.70 10.26
CA SER A 63 -5.03 14.09 8.85
C SER A 63 -4.00 13.39 7.96
N GLU A 64 -2.82 13.11 8.50
CA GLU A 64 -1.70 12.42 7.90
C GLU A 64 -2.06 11.01 7.44
N ALA A 65 -2.98 10.35 8.17
CA ALA A 65 -3.50 9.03 7.82
C ALA A 65 -4.32 9.03 6.53
N THR A 66 -4.79 10.20 6.09
CA THR A 66 -5.55 10.41 4.85
C THR A 66 -4.69 10.91 3.69
N LEU A 67 -3.40 11.20 3.95
CA LEU A 67 -2.48 11.65 2.92
C LEU A 67 -2.16 10.51 1.94
N PRO A 68 -1.89 10.84 0.67
CA PRO A 68 -1.40 9.87 -0.30
C PRO A 68 -0.13 9.18 0.22
N ALA A 69 -0.03 7.87 0.01
CA ALA A 69 1.12 7.06 0.40
C ALA A 69 1.42 5.95 -0.63
N ILE A 70 2.65 5.44 -0.59
CA ILE A 70 3.10 4.25 -1.31
C ILE A 70 3.06 3.10 -0.31
N SER A 71 2.23 2.09 -0.60
CA SER A 71 2.15 0.86 0.18
C SER A 71 3.10 -0.21 -0.36
N GLY A 72 3.72 -0.98 0.52
CA GLY A 72 4.52 -2.14 0.19
C GLY A 72 4.59 -3.13 1.35
N LEU A 73 5.48 -4.11 1.24
CA LEU A 73 5.69 -5.17 2.23
C LEU A 73 7.16 -5.16 2.67
N SER A 74 7.41 -5.68 3.87
CA SER A 74 8.77 -5.86 4.39
C SER A 74 9.55 -6.98 3.70
N GLU A 75 8.84 -7.93 3.11
CA GLU A 75 9.40 -9.09 2.43
C GLU A 75 8.78 -9.25 1.05
N SER A 76 9.54 -9.80 0.11
CA SER A 76 9.07 -10.09 -1.26
C SER A 76 8.02 -11.19 -1.33
N VAL A 77 7.79 -11.90 -0.23
CA VAL A 77 6.75 -12.91 -0.08
C VAL A 77 6.16 -12.76 1.32
N PRO A 78 4.88 -12.39 1.48
CA PRO A 78 4.29 -12.12 2.80
C PRO A 78 3.96 -13.41 3.57
N GLN A 79 4.93 -13.93 4.31
CA GLN A 79 4.80 -15.21 5.03
C GLN A 79 3.68 -15.21 6.09
N SER A 80 3.60 -14.15 6.89
CA SER A 80 2.62 -14.03 7.96
C SER A 80 1.17 -13.99 7.44
N TRP A 81 0.98 -13.53 6.20
CA TRP A 81 -0.33 -13.46 5.56
C TRP A 81 -0.85 -14.84 5.17
N PHE A 82 0.03 -15.76 4.75
CA PHE A 82 -0.36 -17.15 4.45
C PHE A 82 -0.87 -17.91 5.67
N GLN A 83 -0.36 -17.57 6.86
CA GLN A 83 -0.78 -18.19 8.11
C GLN A 83 -2.11 -17.62 8.62
N TYR A 84 -2.49 -16.42 8.15
CA TYR A 84 -3.73 -15.77 8.56
C TYR A 84 -4.92 -16.28 7.73
N ARG A 85 -5.74 -17.13 8.35
CA ARG A 85 -6.89 -17.81 7.70
C ARG A 85 -7.96 -16.87 7.15
N ASP A 86 -8.05 -15.65 7.66
CA ASP A 86 -9.01 -14.62 7.22
C ASP A 86 -8.45 -13.74 6.07
N CYS A 87 -7.23 -14.04 5.60
CA CYS A 87 -6.71 -13.47 4.37
C CYS A 87 -7.44 -14.13 3.20
N ILE A 88 -8.03 -13.33 2.30
CA ILE A 88 -8.23 -13.80 0.91
C ILE A 88 -6.85 -14.25 0.42
N ASN A 89 -6.76 -15.25 -0.47
CA ASN A 89 -5.48 -15.66 -1.07
C ASN A 89 -4.60 -14.42 -1.28
N VAL A 90 -3.40 -14.40 -0.67
CA VAL A 90 -2.60 -13.17 -0.60
C VAL A 90 -2.33 -12.59 -1.99
N TRP A 91 -2.26 -13.46 -3.00
CA TRP A 91 -2.10 -13.04 -4.38
C TRP A 91 -3.35 -12.40 -4.95
N ASP A 92 -4.55 -12.86 -4.59
CA ASP A 92 -5.80 -12.17 -4.95
C ASP A 92 -5.89 -10.79 -4.29
N TYR A 93 -5.39 -10.62 -3.06
CA TYR A 93 -5.27 -9.30 -2.44
C TYR A 93 -4.29 -8.40 -3.22
N LEU A 94 -3.08 -8.89 -3.50
CA LEU A 94 -2.06 -8.14 -4.23
C LEU A 94 -2.51 -7.81 -5.67
N LEU A 95 -3.25 -8.72 -6.31
CA LEU A 95 -3.91 -8.49 -7.60
C LEU A 95 -5.05 -7.47 -7.50
N GLY A 96 -5.73 -7.40 -6.36
CA GLY A 96 -6.71 -6.34 -6.07
C GLY A 96 -6.10 -4.94 -6.09
N CYS A 97 -4.80 -4.79 -5.82
CA CYS A 97 -4.06 -3.53 -5.99
C CYS A 97 -3.80 -3.17 -7.47
N CYS A 98 -4.00 -4.12 -8.38
CA CYS A 98 -3.91 -3.93 -9.82
C CYS A 98 -5.30 -3.64 -10.41
N LYS A 99 -5.37 -2.77 -11.44
CA LYS A 99 -6.63 -2.52 -12.15
C LYS A 99 -7.19 -3.86 -12.67
N ARG A 100 -8.52 -4.04 -12.62
CA ARG A 100 -9.22 -5.25 -13.08
C ARG A 100 -8.70 -5.67 -14.47
N GLY A 101 -8.20 -6.90 -14.59
CA GLY A 101 -7.78 -7.49 -15.87
C GLY A 101 -6.28 -7.77 -16.03
N ALA A 102 -5.43 -7.37 -15.08
CA ALA A 102 -4.01 -7.75 -15.10
C ALA A 102 -3.81 -9.15 -14.49
N ASN A 103 -3.22 -10.08 -15.26
CA ASN A 103 -2.87 -11.44 -14.80
C ASN A 103 -1.45 -11.53 -14.22
N LYS A 104 -0.70 -10.43 -14.28
CA LYS A 104 0.70 -10.33 -13.86
C LYS A 104 0.89 -9.19 -12.88
N LEU A 105 1.73 -9.45 -11.88
CA LEU A 105 2.25 -8.42 -10.98
C LEU A 105 3.70 -8.12 -11.32
N ALA A 106 4.06 -6.84 -11.41
CA ALA A 106 5.44 -6.41 -11.38
C ALA A 106 5.88 -6.27 -9.91
N LEU A 107 6.96 -6.96 -9.53
CA LEU A 107 7.56 -6.82 -8.20
C LEU A 107 8.72 -5.84 -8.25
N LEU A 108 8.62 -4.78 -7.46
CA LEU A 108 9.65 -3.77 -7.31
C LEU A 108 10.27 -3.90 -5.92
N LYS A 109 11.60 -3.81 -5.83
CA LYS A 109 12.33 -3.62 -4.58
C LYS A 109 12.79 -2.18 -4.50
N ILE A 110 12.46 -1.53 -3.40
CA ILE A 110 12.68 -0.11 -3.18
C ILE A 110 13.70 0.04 -2.06
N ASN A 111 14.81 0.71 -2.35
CA ASN A 111 15.81 1.10 -1.37
C ASN A 111 15.33 2.35 -0.64
N LEU A 112 14.96 2.18 0.62
CA LEU A 112 14.51 3.26 1.47
C LEU A 112 15.70 3.97 2.12
N ILE A 113 15.53 5.27 2.32
CA ILE A 113 16.44 6.14 3.06
C ILE A 113 15.72 6.71 4.27
N ASP A 114 16.46 7.19 5.27
CA ASP A 114 15.89 7.74 6.50
C ASP A 114 14.87 8.86 6.24
N ALA A 115 15.10 9.68 5.20
CA ALA A 115 14.21 10.77 4.81
C ALA A 115 12.83 10.32 4.31
N ASP A 116 12.65 9.05 3.94
CA ASP A 116 11.34 8.52 3.54
C ASP A 116 10.40 8.33 4.74
N ASN A 117 10.94 8.29 5.97
CA ASN A 117 10.18 8.09 7.21
C ASN A 117 9.21 6.90 7.11
N ALA A 118 9.70 5.76 6.61
CA ALA A 118 8.89 4.58 6.36
C ALA A 118 8.28 4.04 7.66
N LEU A 119 6.97 3.80 7.63
CA LEU A 119 6.21 3.25 8.75
C LEU A 119 5.68 1.88 8.38
N VAL A 120 5.59 0.98 9.36
CA VAL A 120 4.90 -0.30 9.25
C VAL A 120 3.60 -0.23 10.02
N PHE A 121 2.52 -0.69 9.41
CA PHE A 121 1.20 -0.79 10.03
C PHE A 121 0.73 -2.25 10.01
N ASP A 122 -0.11 -2.65 10.96
CA ASP A 122 -0.79 -3.95 10.92
C ASP A 122 -2.14 -3.82 10.21
N TYR A 123 -2.18 -4.22 8.94
CA TYR A 123 -3.38 -4.17 8.11
C TYR A 123 -4.50 -5.10 8.61
N VAL A 124 -4.22 -5.98 9.60
CA VAL A 124 -5.23 -6.85 10.24
C VAL A 124 -6.39 -6.05 10.83
N HIS A 125 -6.13 -4.84 11.32
CA HIS A 125 -7.16 -3.97 11.90
C HIS A 125 -8.21 -3.55 10.85
N ILE A 126 -7.77 -3.23 9.62
CA ILE A 126 -8.66 -2.89 8.51
C ILE A 126 -9.47 -4.12 8.07
N ARG A 127 -8.84 -5.30 8.05
CA ARG A 127 -9.51 -6.56 7.67
C ARG A 127 -10.59 -6.96 8.67
N ARG A 128 -10.29 -6.91 9.97
CA ARG A 128 -11.27 -7.19 11.03
C ARG A 128 -12.44 -6.22 10.97
N MET A 129 -12.14 -4.92 10.84
CA MET A 129 -13.13 -3.88 10.65
C MET A 129 -14.04 -4.19 9.44
N ALA A 130 -13.48 -4.44 8.25
CA ALA A 130 -14.27 -4.73 7.07
C ALA A 130 -15.21 -5.95 7.25
N ARG A 131 -14.73 -7.02 7.88
CA ARG A 131 -15.54 -8.21 8.20
C ARG A 131 -16.70 -7.87 9.14
N ASP A 132 -16.41 -7.14 10.20
CA ASP A 132 -17.40 -6.80 11.23
C ASP A 132 -18.45 -5.80 10.69
N LEU A 133 -18.05 -4.91 9.76
CA LEU A 133 -18.96 -4.00 9.05
C LEU A 133 -19.93 -4.73 8.13
N VAL A 134 -19.49 -5.77 7.40
CA VAL A 134 -20.38 -6.57 6.52
C VAL A 134 -21.55 -7.21 7.29
N GLN A 135 -21.34 -7.51 8.58
CA GLN A 135 -22.35 -8.13 9.45
C GLN A 135 -23.23 -7.11 10.17
N THR A 136 -22.92 -5.82 10.08
CA THR A 136 -23.55 -4.76 10.88
C THR A 136 -24.52 -3.93 10.04
N LYS A 137 -25.81 -4.03 10.37
CA LYS A 137 -26.88 -3.21 9.75
C LYS A 137 -27.25 -1.97 10.57
N ASP A 138 -26.87 -1.93 11.84
CA ASP A 138 -27.12 -0.80 12.74
C ASP A 138 -26.10 0.32 12.51
N LEU A 139 -26.59 1.55 12.28
CA LEU A 139 -25.74 2.68 11.89
C LEU A 139 -24.81 3.15 13.03
N GLU A 140 -25.28 3.14 14.27
CA GLU A 140 -24.47 3.57 15.42
C GLU A 140 -23.32 2.58 15.68
N LYS A 141 -23.64 1.29 15.66
CA LYS A 141 -22.65 0.20 15.76
C LYS A 141 -21.69 0.20 14.57
N TYR A 142 -22.18 0.46 13.36
CA TYR A 142 -21.36 0.58 12.16
C TYR A 142 -20.28 1.66 12.35
N ARG A 143 -20.69 2.86 12.80
CA ARG A 143 -19.76 3.97 13.08
C ARG A 143 -18.74 3.62 14.15
N LYS A 144 -19.18 2.98 15.24
CA LYS A 144 -18.29 2.53 16.33
C LYS A 144 -17.23 1.51 15.85
N ILE A 145 -17.61 0.54 15.03
CA ILE A 145 -16.68 -0.45 14.48
C ILE A 145 -15.65 0.22 13.57
N LEU A 146 -16.12 1.09 12.67
CA LEU A 146 -15.26 1.84 11.77
C LEU A 146 -14.26 2.73 12.53
N ALA A 147 -14.76 3.48 13.50
CA ALA A 147 -13.97 4.33 14.38
C ALA A 147 -12.84 3.54 15.06
N GLN A 148 -13.19 2.40 15.64
CA GLN A 148 -12.26 1.55 16.36
C GLN A 148 -11.21 0.96 15.41
N GLY A 149 -11.63 0.40 14.28
CA GLY A 149 -10.71 -0.19 13.29
C GLY A 149 -9.72 0.80 12.71
N ASN A 150 -10.18 2.02 12.38
CA ASN A 150 -9.31 3.09 11.88
C ASN A 150 -8.29 3.55 12.95
N ARG A 151 -8.73 3.69 14.21
CA ARG A 151 -7.87 4.06 15.33
C ARG A 151 -6.82 2.99 15.60
N ASP A 152 -7.23 1.73 15.68
CA ASP A 152 -6.33 0.61 15.96
C ASP A 152 -5.29 0.45 14.87
N TYR A 153 -5.71 0.54 13.61
CA TYR A 153 -4.78 0.56 12.50
C TYR A 153 -3.76 1.69 12.68
N TRP A 154 -4.20 2.94 12.90
CA TRP A 154 -3.27 4.07 12.98
C TRP A 154 -2.32 3.98 14.18
N ASN A 155 -2.82 3.46 15.29
CA ASN A 155 -2.02 3.26 16.50
C ASN A 155 -1.06 2.08 16.40
N SER A 156 -1.27 1.15 15.46
CA SER A 156 -0.31 0.08 15.18
C SER A 156 0.98 0.57 14.52
N ARG A 157 1.06 1.83 14.08
CA ARG A 157 2.22 2.34 13.35
C ARG A 157 3.51 2.22 14.15
N ILE A 158 4.54 1.69 13.52
CA ILE A 158 5.90 1.63 14.05
C ILE A 158 6.88 2.05 12.96
N ALA A 159 7.95 2.74 13.34
CA ALA A 159 9.02 3.04 12.39
C ALA A 159 9.65 1.73 11.88
N LEU A 160 9.96 1.67 10.58
CA LEU A 160 10.47 0.46 9.94
C LEU A 160 11.76 -0.06 10.58
N ASP A 161 12.61 0.81 11.10
CA ASP A 161 13.87 0.47 11.80
C ASP A 161 13.67 -0.16 13.17
N ARG A 162 12.48 0.00 13.73
CA ARG A 162 12.06 -0.56 15.02
C ARG A 162 11.13 -1.75 14.86
N TYR A 163 10.73 -2.08 13.63
CA TYR A 163 9.83 -3.20 13.36
C TYR A 163 10.56 -4.54 13.52
N VAL A 164 10.01 -5.42 14.35
CA VAL A 164 10.59 -6.74 14.69
C VAL A 164 9.76 -7.91 14.17
N SER A 165 9.08 -7.73 13.03
CA SER A 165 8.26 -8.76 12.38
C SER A 165 7.12 -9.32 13.25
N SER A 166 6.54 -8.49 14.13
CA SER A 166 5.51 -8.89 15.09
C SER A 166 4.06 -8.77 14.59
N PHE A 167 3.83 -8.20 13.41
CA PHE A 167 2.47 -7.97 12.89
C PHE A 167 1.94 -9.15 12.09
N VAL A 168 0.62 -9.29 12.09
CA VAL A 168 -0.06 -10.35 11.36
C VAL A 168 -0.08 -10.03 9.87
N LEU A 169 -0.48 -8.81 9.51
CA LEU A 169 -0.50 -8.33 8.13
C LEU A 169 0.32 -7.04 7.99
N PRO A 170 1.67 -7.11 8.04
CA PRO A 170 2.50 -5.92 7.93
C PRO A 170 2.36 -5.25 6.56
N GLU A 171 2.13 -3.94 6.58
CA GLU A 171 2.15 -3.06 5.41
C GLU A 171 3.14 -1.92 5.67
N ILE A 172 4.15 -1.77 4.80
CA ILE A 172 5.05 -0.60 4.81
C ILE A 172 4.36 0.53 4.06
N VAL A 173 4.41 1.73 4.62
CA VAL A 173 3.78 2.93 4.08
C VAL A 173 4.79 4.08 4.07
N VAL A 174 4.92 4.72 2.90
CA VAL A 174 5.79 5.88 2.67
C VAL A 174 4.96 7.02 2.08
N PHE A 175 5.03 8.23 2.66
CA PHE A 175 4.22 9.38 2.24
C PHE A 175 4.93 10.29 1.22
N SER A 176 6.22 10.06 0.98
CA SER A 176 7.01 10.74 -0.03
C SER A 176 7.02 9.95 -1.33
N ALA A 177 7.32 10.66 -2.41
CA ALA A 177 7.57 10.00 -3.68
C ALA A 177 8.99 9.41 -3.74
N ILE A 178 9.13 8.31 -4.48
CA ILE A 178 10.37 7.53 -4.57
C ILE A 178 10.94 7.63 -5.98
N PRO A 179 12.14 8.21 -6.15
CA PRO A 179 12.87 8.23 -7.42
C PRO A 179 13.27 6.82 -7.91
N ILE A 180 13.30 6.63 -9.22
CA ILE A 180 13.55 5.37 -9.94
C ILE A 180 14.93 4.82 -9.69
N GLU A 181 15.90 5.67 -9.40
CA GLU A 181 17.27 5.25 -9.06
C GLU A 181 17.31 4.40 -7.78
N ARG A 182 16.26 4.48 -6.96
CA ARG A 182 16.10 3.68 -5.73
C ARG A 182 15.25 2.43 -5.94
N ILE A 183 14.85 2.13 -7.18
CA ILE A 183 13.88 1.08 -7.50
C ILE A 183 14.55 0.03 -8.38
N GLU A 184 14.49 -1.22 -7.93
CA GLU A 184 14.98 -2.40 -8.64
C GLU A 184 13.78 -3.23 -9.11
N PHE A 185 13.67 -3.48 -10.41
CA PHE A 185 12.66 -4.39 -10.96
C PHE A 185 13.12 -5.84 -10.77
N LEU A 186 12.37 -6.61 -9.97
CA LEU A 186 12.72 -8.00 -9.66
C LEU A 186 12.07 -9.02 -10.59
N GLY A 187 11.12 -8.60 -11.42
CA GLY A 187 10.44 -9.47 -12.39
C GLY A 187 8.92 -9.43 -12.28
N GLU A 188 8.29 -10.16 -13.21
CA GLU A 188 6.86 -10.40 -13.20
C GLU A 188 6.51 -11.65 -12.39
N LYS A 189 5.36 -11.64 -11.73
CA LYS A 189 4.77 -12.78 -11.02
C LYS A 189 3.42 -13.10 -11.65
N ASP A 190 3.29 -14.31 -12.19
CA ASP A 190 2.06 -14.81 -12.80
C ASP A 190 1.09 -15.36 -11.77
N ARG A 191 -0.21 -15.17 -12.03
CA ARG A 191 -1.30 -15.79 -11.27
C ARG A 191 -1.30 -17.32 -11.36
N GLU A 192 -0.87 -17.88 -12.49
CA GLU A 192 -1.06 -19.31 -12.83
C GLU A 192 -0.09 -20.28 -12.13
N LEU A 193 1.02 -19.80 -11.56
CA LEU A 193 1.95 -20.64 -10.82
C LEU A 193 1.47 -21.00 -9.40
N LEU A 194 0.25 -20.61 -9.00
CA LEU A 194 -0.16 -20.50 -7.58
C LEU A 194 -1.61 -20.99 -7.28
N VAL A 195 -2.19 -21.79 -8.18
CA VAL A 195 -3.45 -22.55 -7.93
C VAL A 195 -3.16 -24.06 -7.72
N LYS A 196 -1.89 -24.44 -7.51
CA LYS A 196 -1.54 -25.80 -7.08
C LYS A 196 -1.30 -25.86 -5.58
#